data_AF-A0A401U2I6-F1
#
_entry.id   AF-A0A401U2I6-F1
#
_cell.length_a   1.000
_cell.length_b   1.000
_cell.length_c   1.000
_cell.angle_alpha   90.00
_cell.angle_beta   90.00
_cell.angle_gamma   90.00
#
_symmetry.space_group_name_H-M   'P 1'
#
loop_
_entity.id
_entity.type
_entity.pdbx_description
1 polymer ?
#
loop_
_entity_poly.entity_id
_entity_poly.type
_entity_poly.pdbx_seq_one_letter_code
_entity_poly.pdbx_strand_id
1 'polypeptide(L)'
;KYDNAEANLDNLGSGKVVYDDMPSYAAHGWKYIAVDKDGWFYIPFGPPFNIGIPPTSVSQIRRVDPKTGNAEIWALGVRNSVGGDVDPRTGKYWFTENARDWISDDLPSDKLNMISKIGEHFGYPYCHQGNLPDTKFAMGHKCSEFTPPVYNLGAHVAPLGMKFYTGSQFPAEY
;
A
#
# COMPACT_ATOMS: atom_id res chain seq x y z
N LYS A 1 12.01 3.91 -17.38
CA LYS A 1 13.40 3.48 -17.14
C LYS A 1 14.32 4.20 -18.10
N TYR A 2 15.40 4.77 -17.58
CA TYR A 2 16.52 5.29 -18.36
C TYR A 2 17.71 4.35 -18.16
N ASP A 3 18.43 4.04 -19.23
CA ASP A 3 19.60 3.18 -19.15
C ASP A 3 20.82 4.01 -18.73
N ASN A 4 21.58 3.53 -17.73
CA ASN A 4 22.79 4.18 -17.23
C ASN A 4 22.60 5.67 -16.85
N ALA A 5 21.49 5.98 -16.16
CA ALA A 5 21.08 7.35 -15.87
C ALA A 5 22.15 8.17 -15.11
N GLU A 6 22.82 7.56 -14.12
CA GLU A 6 23.85 8.24 -13.32
C GLU A 6 25.05 8.72 -14.16
N ALA A 7 25.38 8.03 -15.25
CA ALA A 7 26.47 8.43 -16.14
C ALA A 7 26.03 9.43 -17.23
N ASN A 8 24.73 9.66 -17.40
CA ASN A 8 24.16 10.46 -18.50
C ASN A 8 23.18 11.53 -17.97
N LEU A 9 23.47 12.12 -16.81
CA LEU A 9 22.57 13.08 -16.14
C LEU A 9 22.20 14.28 -17.04
N ASP A 10 23.13 14.76 -17.86
CA ASP A 10 22.91 15.90 -18.76
C ASP A 10 22.12 15.52 -20.02
N ASN A 11 22.05 14.22 -20.36
CA ASN A 11 21.30 13.72 -21.51
C ASN A 11 20.91 12.25 -21.32
N LEU A 12 19.81 12.03 -20.59
CA LEU A 12 19.28 10.69 -20.29
C LEU A 12 18.76 9.93 -21.53
N GLY A 13 18.60 10.61 -22.67
CA GLY A 13 17.94 10.06 -23.85
C GLY A 13 16.45 9.77 -23.63
N SER A 14 15.90 8.83 -24.40
CA SER A 14 14.48 8.46 -24.31
C SER A 14 14.21 7.43 -23.22
N GLY A 15 13.21 7.70 -22.38
CA GLY A 15 12.74 6.75 -21.39
C GLY A 15 12.02 5.56 -22.01
N LYS A 16 12.19 4.38 -21.42
CA LYS A 16 11.43 3.17 -21.73
C LYS A 16 10.31 2.98 -20.71
N VAL A 17 9.09 2.73 -21.19
CA VAL A 17 7.98 2.30 -20.34
C VAL A 17 8.30 0.90 -19.80
N VAL A 18 8.15 0.73 -18.50
CA VAL A 18 8.38 -0.56 -17.81
C VAL A 18 7.06 -1.21 -17.42
N TYR A 19 6.12 -0.41 -16.93
CA TYR A 19 4.81 -0.85 -16.49
C TYR A 19 3.83 0.32 -16.64
N ASP A 20 2.72 0.09 -17.34
CA ASP A 20 1.71 1.11 -17.70
C ASP A 20 0.27 0.69 -17.40
N ASP A 21 0.05 -0.52 -16.88
CA ASP A 21 -1.23 -0.92 -16.28
C ASP A 21 -1.39 -0.16 -14.94
N MET A 22 -1.72 1.12 -15.06
CA MET A 22 -1.96 2.02 -13.94
C MET A 22 -3.27 2.78 -14.18
N PRO A 23 -4.33 2.49 -13.40
CA PRO A 23 -5.57 3.25 -13.46
C PRO A 23 -5.33 4.76 -13.27
N SER A 24 -5.86 5.58 -14.19
CA SER A 24 -5.61 7.03 -14.28
C SER A 24 -6.49 7.87 -13.34
N TYR A 25 -6.99 7.27 -12.27
CA TYR A 25 -7.83 7.96 -11.31
C TYR A 25 -7.06 9.06 -10.56
N ALA A 26 -7.63 10.26 -10.50
CA ALA A 26 -7.02 11.38 -9.78
C ALA A 26 -7.09 11.20 -8.25
N ALA A 27 -8.26 10.82 -7.73
CA ALA A 27 -8.44 10.51 -6.31
C ALA A 27 -7.68 9.22 -5.95
N HIS A 28 -6.88 9.27 -4.89
CA HIS A 28 -5.94 8.21 -4.51
C HIS A 28 -4.98 7.80 -5.66
N GLY A 29 -4.70 8.75 -6.57
CA GLY A 29 -3.89 8.55 -7.76
C GLY A 29 -2.38 8.50 -7.52
N TRP A 30 -1.90 9.03 -6.40
CA TRP A 30 -0.47 9.04 -6.07
C TRP A 30 0.09 7.62 -5.93
N LYS A 31 1.30 7.40 -6.44
CA LYS A 31 1.96 6.08 -6.46
C LYS A 31 3.27 6.15 -5.69
N TYR A 32 3.24 5.57 -4.49
CA TYR A 32 4.44 5.33 -3.72
C TYR A 32 5.15 4.07 -4.24
N ILE A 33 6.48 4.06 -4.23
CA ILE A 33 7.28 2.90 -4.61
C ILE A 33 8.17 2.51 -3.43
N ALA A 34 7.99 1.28 -2.93
CA ALA A 34 8.97 0.63 -2.07
C ALA A 34 9.69 -0.46 -2.87
N VAL A 35 11.01 -0.56 -2.72
CA VAL A 35 11.84 -1.52 -3.45
C VAL A 35 12.26 -2.64 -2.50
N ASP A 36 12.03 -3.88 -2.90
CA ASP A 36 12.51 -5.02 -2.13
C ASP A 36 13.94 -5.44 -2.48
N LYS A 37 14.45 -6.44 -1.75
CA LYS A 37 15.81 -6.97 -1.93
C LYS A 37 16.09 -7.54 -3.33
N ASP A 38 15.06 -7.94 -4.07
CA ASP A 38 15.18 -8.49 -5.42
C ASP A 38 15.09 -7.38 -6.49
N GLY A 39 14.86 -6.14 -6.06
CA GLY A 39 14.70 -4.97 -6.89
C GLY A 39 13.28 -4.80 -7.46
N TRP A 40 12.30 -5.58 -6.97
CA TRP A 40 10.90 -5.42 -7.39
C TRP A 40 10.23 -4.28 -6.61
N PHE A 41 9.21 -3.69 -7.22
CA PHE A 41 8.52 -2.51 -6.71
C PHE A 41 7.16 -2.88 -6.12
N TYR A 42 6.91 -2.52 -4.85
CA TYR A 42 5.56 -2.48 -4.31
C TYR A 42 4.90 -1.14 -4.65
N ILE A 43 3.73 -1.19 -5.29
CA ILE A 43 2.98 -0.03 -5.75
C ILE A 43 1.53 -0.14 -5.27
N PRO A 44 1.01 0.85 -4.51
CA PRO A 44 -0.37 0.86 -4.05
C PRO A 44 -1.33 1.43 -5.11
N PHE A 45 -2.54 0.88 -5.17
CA PHE A 45 -3.62 1.31 -6.06
C PHE A 45 -4.90 1.50 -5.25
N GLY A 46 -5.17 2.73 -4.81
CA GLY A 46 -6.40 3.07 -4.10
C GLY A 46 -7.60 3.30 -5.04
N PRO A 47 -8.85 3.11 -4.57
CA PRO A 47 -10.04 3.36 -5.36
C PRO A 47 -10.30 4.87 -5.49
N PRO A 48 -10.97 5.34 -6.56
CA PRO A 48 -11.24 6.77 -6.79
C PRO A 48 -12.33 7.38 -5.90
N PHE A 49 -12.69 6.72 -4.80
CA PHE A 49 -13.82 7.08 -3.95
C PHE A 49 -13.58 6.66 -2.50
N ASN A 50 -14.43 7.17 -1.60
CA ASN A 50 -14.31 6.92 -0.18
C ASN A 50 -14.64 5.48 0.23
N ILE A 51 -15.83 4.99 -0.15
CA ILE A 51 -16.35 3.67 0.22
C ILE A 51 -17.26 3.09 -0.87
N GLY A 52 -17.08 1.81 -1.19
CA GLY A 52 -17.82 1.13 -2.25
C GLY A 52 -17.11 -0.14 -2.72
N ILE A 53 -17.80 -0.97 -3.51
CA ILE A 53 -17.17 -2.12 -4.16
C ILE A 53 -16.21 -1.61 -5.25
N PRO A 54 -14.89 -1.82 -5.10
CA PRO A 54 -13.91 -1.33 -6.05
C PRO A 54 -13.94 -2.12 -7.36
N PRO A 55 -13.63 -1.49 -8.51
CA PRO A 55 -13.16 -2.20 -9.69
C PRO A 55 -11.97 -3.10 -9.33
N THR A 56 -11.79 -4.21 -10.05
CA THR A 56 -10.69 -5.18 -9.80
C THR A 56 -9.29 -4.59 -10.03
N SER A 57 -9.19 -3.40 -10.64
CA SER A 57 -7.94 -2.71 -10.89
C SER A 57 -7.44 -1.87 -9.70
N VAL A 58 -8.22 -1.71 -8.63
CA VAL A 58 -7.87 -0.89 -7.46
C VAL A 58 -8.17 -1.61 -6.14
N SER A 59 -7.93 -0.94 -5.02
CA SER A 59 -7.95 -1.49 -3.68
C SER A 59 -6.92 -2.61 -3.46
N GLN A 60 -5.72 -2.43 -4.01
CA GLN A 60 -4.68 -3.45 -4.02
C GLN A 60 -3.27 -2.88 -3.93
N ILE A 61 -2.31 -3.72 -3.57
CA ILE A 61 -0.88 -3.46 -3.73
C ILE A 61 -0.36 -4.45 -4.76
N ARG A 62 0.31 -3.95 -5.79
CA ARG A 62 0.96 -4.78 -6.81
C ARG A 62 2.47 -4.84 -6.56
N ARG A 63 3.10 -5.98 -6.84
CA ARG A 63 4.55 -6.16 -6.86
C ARG A 63 4.99 -6.27 -8.32
N VAL A 64 5.85 -5.36 -8.78
CA VAL A 64 6.22 -5.21 -10.19
C VAL A 64 7.72 -5.45 -10.37
N ASP A 65 8.09 -6.30 -11.31
CA ASP A 65 9.48 -6.48 -11.75
C ASP A 65 9.86 -5.39 -12.75
N PRO A 66 10.76 -4.45 -12.39
CA PRO A 66 11.13 -3.38 -13.31
C PRO A 66 12.01 -3.82 -14.47
N LYS A 67 12.51 -5.07 -14.47
CA LYS A 67 13.30 -5.63 -15.57
C LYS A 67 12.42 -6.16 -16.68
N THR A 68 11.30 -6.78 -16.32
CA THR A 68 10.41 -7.48 -17.27
C THR A 68 9.08 -6.77 -17.48
N GLY A 69 8.65 -5.90 -16.55
CA GLY A 69 7.32 -5.30 -16.54
C GLY A 69 6.24 -6.23 -15.97
N ASN A 70 6.59 -7.45 -15.53
CA ASN A 70 5.66 -8.37 -14.91
C ASN A 70 5.14 -7.81 -13.59
N ALA A 71 3.86 -8.03 -13.32
CA ALA A 71 3.21 -7.54 -12.11
C ALA A 71 2.35 -8.64 -11.46
N GLU A 72 2.35 -8.66 -10.14
CA GLU A 72 1.57 -9.58 -9.32
C GLU A 72 0.71 -8.81 -8.34
N ILE A 73 -0.54 -9.24 -8.13
CA ILE A 73 -1.39 -8.69 -7.07
C ILE A 73 -0.90 -9.28 -5.75
N TRP A 74 -0.24 -8.43 -4.96
CA TRP A 74 0.41 -8.86 -3.73
C TRP A 74 -0.53 -8.78 -2.52
N ALA A 75 -1.40 -7.79 -2.49
CA ALA A 75 -2.45 -7.65 -1.49
C ALA A 75 -3.71 -7.01 -2.07
N LEU A 76 -4.84 -7.27 -1.43
CA LEU A 76 -6.18 -6.80 -1.73
C LEU A 76 -6.78 -6.05 -0.52
N GLY A 77 -7.91 -5.39 -0.73
CA GLY A 77 -8.66 -4.74 0.35
C GLY A 77 -7.90 -3.62 1.06
N VAL A 78 -7.00 -2.94 0.35
CA VAL A 78 -6.27 -1.77 0.85
C VAL A 78 -6.93 -0.51 0.32
N ARG A 79 -7.52 0.33 1.18
CA ARG A 79 -8.20 1.56 0.73
C ARG A 79 -7.21 2.55 0.09
N ASN A 80 -6.35 3.16 0.89
CA ASN A 80 -5.38 4.12 0.38
C ASN A 80 -4.09 4.04 1.18
N SER A 81 -3.04 3.51 0.56
CA SER A 81 -1.70 3.52 1.14
C SER A 81 -0.84 4.54 0.41
N VAL A 82 -0.29 5.49 1.17
CA VAL A 82 0.53 6.59 0.63
C VAL A 82 2.02 6.34 0.90
N GLY A 83 2.36 5.33 1.71
CA GLY A 83 3.75 4.97 1.95
C GLY A 83 3.93 3.72 2.79
N GLY A 84 5.16 3.21 2.74
CA GLY A 84 5.57 1.99 3.40
C GLY A 84 7.05 1.71 3.19
N ASP A 85 7.51 0.59 3.75
CA ASP A 85 8.88 0.16 3.60
C ASP A 85 9.02 -1.36 3.70
N VAL A 86 10.07 -1.88 3.09
CA VAL A 86 10.42 -3.28 3.21
C VAL A 86 11.32 -3.44 4.43
N ASP A 87 10.89 -4.27 5.39
CA ASP A 87 11.69 -4.56 6.58
C ASP A 87 13.00 -5.25 6.16
N PRO A 88 14.17 -4.66 6.39
CA PRO A 88 15.45 -5.22 5.96
C PRO A 88 15.78 -6.56 6.65
N ARG A 89 15.17 -6.82 7.81
CA ARG A 89 15.40 -8.05 8.59
C ARG A 89 14.57 -9.22 8.07
N THR A 90 13.35 -8.95 7.60
CA THR A 90 12.39 -10.00 7.23
C THR A 90 12.03 -10.03 5.75
N GLY A 91 12.35 -8.96 5.00
CA GLY A 91 11.97 -8.79 3.60
C GLY A 91 10.47 -8.54 3.37
N LYS A 92 9.69 -8.36 4.44
CA LYS A 92 8.24 -8.16 4.36
C LYS A 92 7.91 -6.69 4.12
N TYR A 93 6.89 -6.43 3.31
CA TYR A 93 6.42 -5.07 3.06
C TYR A 93 5.45 -4.62 4.15
N TRP A 94 5.78 -3.51 4.80
CA TRP A 94 4.96 -2.81 5.78
C TRP A 94 4.43 -1.53 5.17
N PHE A 95 3.18 -1.20 5.46
CA PHE A 95 2.54 -0.03 4.85
C PHE A 95 1.49 0.57 5.77
N THR A 96 1.32 1.89 5.65
CA THR A 96 0.25 2.60 6.34
C THR A 96 -0.96 2.71 5.42
N GLU A 97 -2.16 2.74 5.99
CA GLU A 97 -3.42 2.82 5.23
C GLU A 97 -4.35 3.85 5.86
N ASN A 98 -4.85 4.78 5.04
CA ASN A 98 -5.91 5.69 5.42
C ASN A 98 -7.25 4.97 5.35
N ALA A 99 -7.95 4.93 6.47
CA ALA A 99 -9.25 4.31 6.61
C ALA A 99 -10.34 5.15 5.91
N ARG A 100 -11.58 4.64 5.88
CA ARG A 100 -12.67 5.36 5.21
C ARG A 100 -13.14 6.57 6.00
N ASP A 101 -13.62 7.55 5.26
CA ASP A 101 -14.19 8.78 5.79
C ASP A 101 -15.68 8.58 6.13
N TRP A 102 -16.20 9.52 6.93
CA TRP A 102 -17.63 9.71 7.21
C TRP A 102 -18.32 8.51 7.88
N ILE A 103 -17.59 7.77 8.74
CA ILE A 103 -18.22 6.89 9.74
C ILE A 103 -18.44 7.68 11.03
N SER A 104 -17.39 8.29 11.56
CA SER A 104 -17.35 9.03 12.82
C SER A 104 -16.09 9.88 12.88
N ASP A 105 -16.01 10.82 13.82
CA ASP A 105 -14.80 11.60 14.11
C ASP A 105 -13.72 10.73 14.81
N ASP A 106 -14.13 9.70 15.54
CA ASP A 106 -13.22 8.86 16.34
C ASP A 106 -12.98 7.47 15.71
N LEU A 107 -13.66 7.16 14.60
CA LEU A 107 -13.60 5.85 13.93
C LEU A 107 -13.87 5.96 12.42
N PRO A 108 -13.30 5.05 11.59
CA PRO A 108 -12.33 4.01 11.95
C PRO A 108 -10.90 4.55 12.12
N SER A 109 -10.08 3.77 12.83
CA SER A 109 -8.64 3.98 12.90
C SER A 109 -7.97 3.75 11.54
N ASP A 110 -7.02 4.62 11.21
CA ASP A 110 -5.97 4.32 10.24
C ASP A 110 -5.11 3.16 10.73
N LYS A 111 -4.46 2.46 9.81
CA LYS A 111 -3.81 1.18 10.09
C LYS A 111 -2.34 1.18 9.71
N LEU A 112 -1.52 0.53 10.52
CA LEU A 112 -0.26 -0.06 10.10
C LEU A 112 -0.50 -1.53 9.76
N ASN A 113 -0.11 -1.93 8.55
CA ASN A 113 -0.28 -3.28 8.05
C ASN A 113 1.08 -3.86 7.62
N MET A 114 1.12 -5.18 7.48
CA MET A 114 2.25 -5.93 6.95
C MET A 114 1.74 -7.06 6.08
N ILE A 115 2.30 -7.22 4.88
CA ILE A 115 1.94 -8.31 3.98
C ILE A 115 2.81 -9.52 4.29
N SER A 116 2.19 -10.55 4.86
CA SER A 116 2.86 -11.78 5.28
C SER A 116 2.94 -12.82 4.17
N LYS A 117 1.98 -12.80 3.24
CA LYS A 117 1.88 -13.71 2.09
C LYS A 117 1.12 -13.05 0.95
N ILE A 118 1.37 -13.52 -0.27
CA ILE A 118 0.67 -13.08 -1.47
C ILE A 118 -0.85 -13.31 -1.35
N GLY A 119 -1.63 -12.33 -1.79
CA GLY A 119 -3.09 -12.41 -1.87
C GLY A 119 -3.83 -12.13 -0.57
N GLU A 120 -3.15 -11.64 0.48
CA GLU A 120 -3.82 -11.18 1.70
C GLU A 120 -4.81 -10.04 1.42
N HIS A 121 -5.93 -10.04 2.15
CA HIS A 121 -6.98 -9.04 2.01
C HIS A 121 -7.11 -8.22 3.30
N PHE A 122 -6.91 -6.91 3.24
CA PHE A 122 -6.83 -6.01 4.41
C PHE A 122 -8.15 -5.36 4.83
N GLY A 123 -9.25 -5.85 4.25
CA GLY A 123 -10.60 -5.67 4.77
C GLY A 123 -11.46 -4.70 3.98
N TYR A 124 -10.91 -3.68 3.32
CA TYR A 124 -11.73 -2.74 2.54
C TYR A 124 -12.44 -3.45 1.37
N PRO A 125 -13.72 -3.17 1.08
CA PRO A 125 -14.62 -2.23 1.77
C PRO A 125 -15.45 -2.85 2.91
N TYR A 126 -15.24 -4.13 3.22
CA TYR A 126 -16.09 -4.94 4.09
C TYR A 126 -15.86 -4.72 5.59
N CYS A 127 -14.59 -4.63 6.00
CA CYS A 127 -14.19 -4.47 7.39
C CYS A 127 -13.06 -3.44 7.52
N HIS A 128 -13.21 -2.55 8.49
CA HIS A 128 -12.25 -1.51 8.85
C HIS A 128 -11.55 -1.86 10.16
N GLN A 129 -10.33 -1.33 10.35
CA GLN A 129 -9.54 -1.42 11.59
C GLN A 129 -9.44 -2.83 12.24
N GLY A 130 -9.65 -3.89 11.46
CA GLY A 130 -9.58 -5.30 11.88
C GLY A 130 -10.81 -5.84 12.62
N ASN A 131 -11.71 -4.98 13.11
CA ASN A 131 -12.83 -5.41 13.94
C ASN A 131 -14.12 -4.59 13.76
N LEU A 132 -14.17 -3.68 12.78
CA LEU A 132 -15.33 -2.84 12.51
C LEU A 132 -15.93 -3.18 11.14
N PRO A 133 -16.99 -4.01 11.09
CA PRO A 133 -17.73 -4.25 9.85
C PRO A 133 -18.27 -2.93 9.29
N ASP A 134 -18.20 -2.75 7.97
CA ASP A 134 -18.79 -1.59 7.32
C ASP A 134 -20.32 -1.63 7.42
N THR A 135 -20.94 -0.49 7.77
CA THR A 135 -22.39 -0.40 7.99
C THR A 135 -23.23 -0.68 6.76
N LYS A 136 -22.67 -0.52 5.55
CA LYS A 136 -23.36 -0.75 4.27
C LYS A 136 -22.72 -1.87 3.46
N PHE A 137 -21.40 -1.96 3.49
CA PHE A 137 -20.62 -2.83 2.62
C PHE A 137 -20.10 -4.09 3.30
N ALA A 138 -20.36 -4.34 4.58
CA ALA A 138 -19.99 -5.62 5.20
C ALA A 138 -20.64 -6.81 4.47
N MET A 139 -21.88 -6.67 3.99
CA MET A 139 -22.56 -7.65 3.12
C MET A 139 -22.48 -9.11 3.63
N GLY A 140 -22.51 -9.30 4.95
CA GLY A 140 -22.44 -10.62 5.58
C GLY A 140 -21.02 -11.13 5.87
N HIS A 141 -19.99 -10.45 5.37
CA HIS A 141 -18.60 -10.76 5.72
C HIS A 141 -18.30 -10.43 7.17
N LYS A 142 -17.55 -11.31 7.82
CA LYS A 142 -16.98 -11.12 9.16
C LYS A 142 -15.56 -10.60 9.04
N CYS A 143 -15.18 -9.71 9.94
CA CYS A 143 -13.81 -9.17 9.98
C CYS A 143 -12.73 -10.26 10.11
N SER A 144 -13.05 -11.41 10.72
CA SER A 144 -12.15 -12.56 10.83
C SER A 144 -11.78 -13.22 9.50
N GLU A 145 -12.45 -12.86 8.40
CA GLU A 145 -12.12 -13.32 7.04
C GLU A 145 -10.92 -12.55 6.44
N PHE A 146 -10.53 -11.43 7.05
CA PHE A 146 -9.52 -10.50 6.53
C PHE A 146 -8.28 -10.46 7.43
N THR A 147 -7.17 -10.03 6.87
CA THR A 147 -5.93 -9.80 7.61
C THR A 147 -6.11 -8.61 8.55
N PRO A 148 -5.92 -8.77 9.87
CA PRO A 148 -6.02 -7.66 10.81
C PRO A 148 -4.83 -6.71 10.68
N PRO A 149 -4.99 -5.42 11.06
CA PRO A 149 -3.86 -4.51 11.14
C PRO A 149 -2.87 -4.98 12.20
N VAL A 150 -1.59 -4.66 11.99
CA VAL A 150 -0.56 -4.85 13.01
C VAL A 150 -0.77 -3.83 14.14
N TYR A 151 -1.18 -2.60 13.79
CA TYR A 151 -1.46 -1.56 14.76
C TYR A 151 -2.53 -0.59 14.26
N ASN A 152 -3.40 -0.15 15.17
CA ASN A 152 -4.39 0.90 14.92
C ASN A 152 -3.79 2.25 15.33
N LEU A 153 -3.58 3.14 14.36
CA LEU A 153 -2.85 4.40 14.53
C LEU A 153 -3.69 5.54 15.11
N GLY A 154 -5.00 5.36 15.25
CA GLY A 154 -5.97 6.41 15.57
C GLY A 154 -6.77 6.84 14.33
N ALA A 155 -7.94 7.43 14.56
CA ALA A 155 -8.80 7.90 13.47
C ALA A 155 -8.24 9.16 12.81
N HIS A 156 -8.31 9.19 11.47
CA HIS A 156 -8.00 10.35 10.63
C HIS A 156 -6.61 10.97 10.84
N VAL A 157 -5.63 10.19 11.32
CA VAL A 157 -4.25 10.66 11.48
C VAL A 157 -3.53 10.80 10.13
N ALA A 158 -4.12 10.24 9.07
CA ALA A 158 -3.71 10.33 7.68
C ALA A 158 -2.22 9.99 7.47
N PRO A 159 -1.76 8.79 7.91
CA PRO A 159 -0.36 8.43 7.81
C PRO A 159 0.08 8.36 6.35
N LEU A 160 1.12 9.10 6.01
CA LEU A 160 1.66 9.17 4.65
C LEU A 160 2.78 8.15 4.39
N GLY A 161 3.14 7.35 5.40
CA GLY A 161 4.11 6.28 5.28
C GLY A 161 4.87 6.03 6.57
N MET A 162 5.81 5.09 6.48
CA MET A 162 6.77 4.75 7.53
C MET A 162 8.09 4.35 6.88
N LYS A 163 9.20 4.42 7.62
CA LYS A 163 10.51 3.88 7.21
C LYS A 163 11.15 3.08 8.33
N PHE A 164 11.78 1.96 7.97
CA PHE A 164 12.62 1.24 8.91
C PHE A 164 13.94 2.00 9.05
N TYR A 165 14.34 2.22 10.29
CA TYR A 165 15.63 2.81 10.56
C TYR A 165 16.74 1.80 10.23
N THR A 166 17.67 2.20 9.37
CA THR A 166 18.83 1.38 8.93
C THR A 166 20.17 2.06 9.20
N GLY A 167 20.15 3.20 9.91
CA GLY A 167 21.34 3.93 10.30
C GLY A 167 21.96 3.42 11.60
N SER A 168 22.99 4.13 12.06
CA SER A 168 23.72 3.87 13.32
C SER A 168 23.85 5.11 14.21
N GLN A 169 23.06 6.15 13.94
CA GLN A 169 23.02 7.41 14.70
C GLN A 169 22.32 7.26 16.06
N PHE A 170 21.33 6.37 16.20
CA PHE A 170 20.66 6.12 17.48
C PHE A 170 21.38 5.03 18.29
N PRO A 171 21.31 5.09 19.64
CA PRO A 171 21.80 4.02 20.52
C PRO A 171 21.13 2.67 20.22
N ALA A 172 21.76 1.57 20.66
CA ALA A 172 21.29 0.21 20.38
C ALA A 172 19.92 -0.12 21.00
N GLU A 173 19.43 0.67 21.96
CA GLU A 173 18.10 0.49 22.54
C GLU A 173 16.94 0.91 21.60
N TYR A 174 17.22 1.51 20.45
CA TYR A 174 16.23 2.06 19.50
C TYR A 174 16.19 1.30 18.17
#